data_AF-A0A920R1A4-F1
#
_entry.id   AF-A0A920R1A4-F1
#
_cell.length_a   1.000
_cell.length_b   1.000
_cell.length_c   1.000
_cell.angle_alpha   90.00
_cell.angle_beta   90.00
_cell.angle_gamma   90.00
#
_symmetry.space_group_name_H-M   'P 1'
#
loop_
_entity.id
_entity.type
_entity.pdbx_description
1 polymer ?
#
loop_
_entity_poly.entity_id
_entity_poly.type
_entity_poly.pdbx_seq_one_letter_code
_entity_poly.pdbx_strand_id
1 'polypeptide(L)'
;MVQDKIHARSTGPYSLITQQPLGGKAQFGGQRFGEMEVWALEAYSAAYTLQEMLTIKSDDVVGRVKTYEAIVKGEEVIQPGVPESFHVLLKELQGLGLSVELLNEDIERFTQPETDSQEMSATLGAPLNWSDLSEEPWMR
;
A
#
# COMPACT_ATOMS: atom_id res chain seq x y z
N MET A 1 27.34 24.59 13.95
CA MET A 1 26.65 25.88 13.68
C MET A 1 25.20 25.59 13.26
N VAL A 2 24.36 26.60 13.00
CA VAL A 2 22.96 26.39 12.55
C VAL A 2 22.89 25.67 11.19
N GLN A 3 23.85 25.91 10.31
CA GLN A 3 23.97 25.24 9.00
C GLN A 3 23.96 23.71 9.09
N ASP A 4 24.48 23.13 10.18
CA ASP A 4 24.53 21.68 10.37
C ASP A 4 23.18 21.10 10.81
N LYS A 5 22.25 21.94 11.29
CA LYS A 5 20.94 21.53 11.81
C LYS A 5 19.81 21.64 10.80
N ILE A 6 19.95 22.47 9.76
CA ILE A 6 18.93 22.61 8.73
C ILE A 6 18.87 21.30 7.91
N HIS A 7 17.66 20.75 7.79
CA HIS A 7 17.36 19.55 7.00
C HIS A 7 15.92 19.65 6.50
N ALA A 8 15.70 19.30 5.24
CA ALA A 8 14.39 19.25 4.62
C ALA A 8 14.32 18.05 3.66
N ARG A 9 13.14 17.45 3.57
CA ARG A 9 12.89 16.29 2.72
C ARG A 9 11.53 16.46 2.04
N SER A 10 11.50 16.26 0.73
CA SER A 10 10.27 16.12 -0.07
C SER A 10 9.98 14.64 -0.34
N THR A 11 10.90 13.95 -1.01
CA THR A 11 10.90 12.50 -1.24
C THR A 11 12.27 11.92 -0.89
N GLY A 12 12.40 10.60 -0.78
CA GLY A 12 13.66 9.97 -0.37
C GLY A 12 13.56 8.47 -0.18
N PRO A 13 14.58 7.83 0.40
CA PRO A 13 14.59 6.39 0.62
C PRO A 13 13.62 5.96 1.72
N TYR A 14 13.14 4.72 1.58
CA TYR A 14 12.18 4.07 2.48
C TYR A 14 12.75 2.77 3.03
N SER A 15 12.26 2.36 4.20
CA SER A 15 12.55 1.06 4.80
C SER A 15 12.00 -0.06 3.93
N LEU A 16 12.74 -1.17 3.78
CA LEU A 16 12.27 -2.34 3.04
C LEU A 16 11.08 -3.04 3.72
N ILE A 17 11.05 -3.04 5.05
CA ILE A 17 10.08 -3.80 5.83
C ILE A 17 8.79 -3.00 6.03
N THR A 18 8.91 -1.82 6.64
CA THR A 18 7.74 -1.01 7.03
C THR A 18 7.29 -0.03 5.97
N GLN A 19 8.02 0.09 4.86
CA GLN A 19 7.79 1.09 3.81
C GLN A 19 7.76 2.56 4.28
N GLN A 20 8.17 2.82 5.53
CA GLN A 20 8.24 4.17 6.11
C GLN A 20 9.52 4.91 5.69
N PRO A 21 9.50 6.25 5.68
CA PRO A 21 10.69 7.08 5.46
C PRO A 21 11.83 6.72 6.43
N LEU A 22 13.05 6.56 5.92
CA LEU A 22 14.22 6.34 6.79
C LEU A 22 14.43 7.53 7.75
N GLY A 23 15.09 7.30 8.87
CA GLY A 23 15.41 8.33 9.87
C GLY A 23 16.80 8.95 9.69
N GLY A 24 16.95 10.21 10.10
CA GLY A 24 18.25 10.86 10.25
C GLY A 24 18.75 11.66 9.03
N LYS A 25 19.42 12.79 9.30
CA LYS A 25 19.90 13.73 8.27
C LYS A 25 20.85 13.08 7.26
N ALA A 26 21.73 12.19 7.69
CA ALA A 26 22.72 11.54 6.82
C ALA A 26 22.09 10.63 5.75
N GLN A 27 20.89 10.11 5.99
CA GLN A 27 20.18 9.20 5.08
C GLN A 27 19.08 9.91 4.28
N PHE A 28 19.09 11.25 4.25
CA PHE A 28 17.96 12.04 3.76
C PHE A 28 16.64 11.60 4.39
N GLY A 29 16.68 11.37 5.71
CA GLY A 29 15.57 10.83 6.46
C GLY A 29 14.41 11.80 6.63
N GLY A 30 13.22 11.25 6.87
CA GLY A 30 12.02 12.01 7.23
C GLY A 30 12.05 12.48 8.67
N GLN A 31 11.15 13.40 8.99
CA GLN A 31 10.90 13.79 10.37
C GLN A 31 10.01 12.74 11.05
N ARG A 32 10.31 12.40 12.30
CA ARG A 32 9.43 11.54 13.09
C ARG A 32 8.18 12.34 13.47
N PHE A 33 7.03 11.82 13.07
CA PHE A 33 5.72 12.20 13.58
C PHE A 33 5.31 11.14 14.60
N GLY A 34 5.28 11.51 15.89
CA GLY A 34 5.08 10.58 16.99
C GLY A 34 3.67 10.65 17.56
N GLU A 35 3.46 9.86 18.61
CA GLU A 35 2.18 9.74 19.31
C GLU A 35 1.71 11.07 19.90
N MET A 36 2.64 11.88 20.45
CA MET A 36 2.29 13.19 20.99
C MET A 36 1.80 14.16 19.91
N GLU A 37 2.40 14.10 18.72
CA GLU A 37 1.96 14.92 17.59
C GLU A 37 0.63 14.44 16.99
N VAL A 38 0.37 13.12 17.02
CA VAL A 38 -0.95 12.54 16.70
C VAL A 38 -2.01 13.11 17.63
N TRP A 39 -1.78 13.06 18.96
CA TRP A 39 -2.71 13.63 19.94
C TRP A 39 -2.99 15.11 19.70
N ALA A 40 -1.96 15.86 19.31
CA ALA A 40 -2.14 17.27 18.99
C ALA A 40 -3.12 17.45 17.82
N LEU A 41 -2.94 16.72 16.71
CA LEU A 41 -3.84 16.81 15.55
C LEU A 41 -5.26 16.32 15.84
N GLU A 42 -5.39 15.27 16.65
CA GLU A 42 -6.69 14.75 17.11
C GLU A 42 -7.43 15.81 17.95
N ALA A 43 -6.72 16.47 18.88
CA ALA A 43 -7.30 17.55 19.69
C ALA A 43 -7.75 18.74 18.83
N TYR A 44 -7.04 19.04 17.74
CA TYR A 44 -7.45 20.05 16.75
C TYR A 44 -8.55 19.57 15.79
N SER A 45 -9.02 18.32 15.90
CA SER A 45 -9.99 17.72 14.97
C SER A 45 -9.52 17.76 13.51
N ALA A 46 -8.20 17.71 13.28
CA ALA A 46 -7.59 17.80 11.94
C ALA A 46 -7.51 16.42 11.28
N ALA A 47 -8.67 15.76 11.08
CA ALA A 47 -8.76 14.37 10.62
C ALA A 47 -8.04 14.12 9.28
N TYR A 48 -8.26 14.98 8.29
CA TYR A 48 -7.63 14.84 6.96
C TYR A 48 -6.11 15.03 7.02
N THR A 49 -5.63 15.96 7.84
CA THR A 49 -4.18 16.17 8.02
C THR A 49 -3.56 14.97 8.71
N LEU A 50 -4.20 14.43 9.75
CA LEU A 50 -3.72 13.24 10.43
C LEU A 50 -3.70 12.03 9.49
N GLN A 51 -4.77 11.82 8.73
CA GLN A 51 -4.85 10.75 7.75
C GLN A 51 -3.74 10.89 6.70
N GLU A 52 -3.56 12.07 6.13
CA GLU A 52 -2.50 12.35 5.15
C GLU A 52 -1.10 12.05 5.72
N MET A 53 -0.84 12.47 6.96
CA MET A 53 0.44 12.23 7.65
C MET A 53 0.72 10.74 7.87
N LEU A 54 -0.31 9.95 8.20
CA LEU A 54 -0.17 8.52 8.49
C LEU A 54 -0.19 7.62 7.25
N THR A 55 -0.61 8.12 6.08
CA THR A 55 -0.81 7.31 4.87
C THR A 55 0.12 7.77 3.73
N ILE A 56 -0.34 8.68 2.88
CA ILE A 56 0.34 9.12 1.66
C ILE A 56 1.70 9.80 1.90
N LYS A 57 1.93 10.36 3.10
CA LYS A 57 3.22 10.92 3.52
C LYS A 57 4.13 9.93 4.25
N SER A 58 3.65 8.72 4.54
CA SER A 58 4.35 7.71 5.32
C SER A 58 4.60 6.44 4.47
N ASP A 59 3.70 5.48 4.51
CA ASP A 59 3.90 4.09 4.11
C ASP A 59 2.87 3.58 3.09
N ASP A 60 1.95 4.41 2.62
CA ASP A 60 1.09 4.07 1.48
C ASP A 60 1.91 4.13 0.17
N VAL A 61 2.34 2.96 -0.31
CA VAL A 61 3.23 2.82 -1.47
C VAL A 61 2.58 3.30 -2.76
N VAL A 62 1.29 2.98 -2.96
CA VAL A 62 0.54 3.35 -4.17
C VAL A 62 0.09 4.80 -4.06
N GLY A 63 -0.43 5.20 -2.90
CA GLY A 63 -0.93 6.54 -2.63
C GLY A 63 0.15 7.61 -2.75
N ARG A 64 1.37 7.36 -2.26
CA ARG A 64 2.47 8.36 -2.35
C ARG A 64 2.89 8.63 -3.79
N VAL A 65 2.93 7.62 -4.65
CA VAL A 65 3.32 7.77 -6.07
C VAL A 65 2.24 8.54 -6.81
N LYS A 66 0.99 8.13 -6.65
CA LYS A 66 -0.16 8.81 -7.26
C LYS A 66 -0.29 10.25 -6.80
N THR A 67 -0.07 10.52 -5.51
CA THR A 67 -0.09 11.87 -4.96
C THR A 67 1.00 12.73 -5.59
N TYR A 68 2.21 12.20 -5.75
CA TYR A 68 3.28 12.92 -6.43
C TYR A 68 2.92 13.26 -7.88
N GLU A 69 2.37 12.29 -8.62
CA GLU A 69 1.89 12.53 -10.00
C GLU A 69 0.78 13.57 -10.06
N ALA A 70 -0.20 13.51 -9.16
CA ALA A 70 -1.30 14.46 -9.09
C ALA A 70 -0.78 15.88 -8.82
N ILE A 71 0.16 16.05 -7.89
CA ILE A 71 0.79 17.35 -7.58
C ILE A 71 1.54 17.89 -8.82
N VAL A 72 2.25 17.03 -9.56
CA VAL A 72 2.97 17.44 -10.78
C VAL A 72 2.01 17.84 -11.90
N LYS A 73 0.87 17.16 -12.03
CA LYS A 73 -0.16 17.44 -13.04
C LYS A 73 -1.12 18.57 -12.65
N GLY A 74 -1.14 18.98 -11.38
CA GLY A 74 -2.11 19.94 -10.85
C GLY A 74 -3.52 19.35 -10.69
N GLU A 75 -3.61 18.03 -10.57
CA GLU A 75 -4.87 17.29 -10.34
C GLU A 75 -5.16 17.17 -8.84
N GLU A 76 -6.39 16.80 -8.50
CA GLU A 76 -6.77 16.57 -7.11
C GLU A 76 -6.12 15.31 -6.55
N VAL A 77 -5.70 15.38 -5.28
CA VAL A 77 -5.05 14.25 -4.60
C VAL A 77 -6.08 13.16 -4.33
N ILE A 78 -5.74 11.92 -4.71
CA ILE A 78 -6.61 10.75 -4.54
C ILE A 78 -6.72 10.38 -3.06
N GLN A 79 -7.86 9.84 -2.66
CA GLN A 79 -8.08 9.36 -1.29
C GLN A 79 -7.03 8.31 -0.87
N PRO A 80 -6.49 8.40 0.36
CA PRO A 80 -5.49 7.45 0.85
C PRO A 80 -6.01 6.02 0.98
N GLY A 81 -5.11 5.05 0.78
CA GLY A 81 -5.39 3.63 0.97
C GLY A 81 -5.08 3.14 2.38
N VAL A 82 -5.00 1.81 2.51
CA VAL A 82 -4.62 1.14 3.76
C VAL A 82 -3.09 1.19 3.92
N PRO A 83 -2.56 1.62 5.09
CA PRO A 83 -1.12 1.62 5.36
C PRO A 83 -0.45 0.24 5.26
N GLU A 84 0.81 0.20 4.82
CA GLU A 84 1.62 -1.02 4.83
C GLU A 84 1.94 -1.48 6.27
N SER A 85 2.15 -0.55 7.20
CA SER A 85 2.36 -0.89 8.61
C SER A 85 1.22 -1.71 9.21
N PHE A 86 -0.02 -1.48 8.76
CA PHE A 86 -1.17 -2.28 9.19
C PHE A 86 -1.13 -3.70 8.62
N HIS A 87 -0.72 -3.86 7.36
CA HIS A 87 -0.51 -5.18 6.76
C HIS A 87 0.60 -5.96 7.46
N VAL A 88 1.71 -5.30 7.79
CA VAL A 88 2.80 -5.88 8.57
C VAL A 88 2.29 -6.36 9.93
N LEU A 89 1.52 -5.53 10.64
CA LEU A 89 0.90 -5.91 11.92
C LEU A 89 0.03 -7.17 11.79
N LEU A 90 -0.82 -7.25 10.77
CA LEU A 90 -1.67 -8.44 10.54
C LEU A 90 -0.81 -9.70 10.32
N LYS A 91 0.28 -9.58 9.56
CA LYS A 91 1.19 -10.70 9.31
C LYS A 91 2.00 -11.09 10.54
N GLU A 92 2.37 -10.14 11.39
CA GLU A 92 3.02 -10.42 12.67
C GLU A 92 2.08 -11.18 13.62
N LEU A 93 0.81 -10.79 13.70
CA LEU A 93 -0.20 -11.51 14.50
C LEU A 93 -0.46 -12.92 13.94
N GLN A 94 -0.56 -13.07 12.63
CA GLN A 94 -0.69 -14.38 11.97
C GLN A 94 0.56 -15.26 12.21
N GLY A 95 1.75 -14.66 12.25
CA GLY A 95 3.00 -15.33 12.59
C GLY A 95 3.04 -15.89 14.02
N LEU A 96 2.27 -15.31 14.94
CA LEU A 96 2.07 -15.82 16.29
C LEU A 96 1.03 -16.97 16.37
N GLY A 97 0.42 -17.33 15.24
CA GLY A 97 -0.64 -18.35 15.19
C GLY A 97 -2.03 -17.81 15.53
N LEU A 98 -2.21 -16.49 15.56
CA LEU A 98 -3.53 -15.87 15.73
C LEU A 98 -4.26 -15.80 14.37
N SER A 99 -5.48 -16.30 14.32
CA SER A 99 -6.37 -16.08 13.18
C SER A 99 -6.96 -14.67 13.30
N VAL A 100 -6.55 -13.78 12.39
CA VAL A 100 -7.05 -12.41 12.30
C VAL A 100 -7.57 -12.20 10.88
N GLU A 101 -8.83 -11.81 10.79
CA GLU A 101 -9.54 -11.53 9.55
C GLU A 101 -10.18 -10.14 9.62
N LEU A 102 -10.17 -9.42 8.50
CA LEU A 102 -10.84 -8.13 8.39
C LEU A 102 -12.31 -8.38 8.06
N LEU A 103 -13.18 -8.05 9.01
CA LEU A 103 -14.62 -8.08 8.80
C LEU A 103 -15.05 -6.75 8.19
N ASN A 104 -15.37 -6.76 6.90
CA ASN A 104 -16.08 -5.64 6.29
C ASN A 104 -17.59 -5.89 6.46
N GLU A 105 -18.32 -4.87 6.92
CA GLU A 105 -19.80 -4.94 7.04
C GLU A 105 -20.49 -5.13 5.67
N ASP A 106 -19.75 -4.95 4.56
CA ASP A 106 -20.22 -5.07 3.18
C ASP A 106 -20.00 -6.45 2.51
N ILE A 107 -19.52 -7.48 3.25
CA ILE A 107 -19.14 -8.78 2.66
C ILE A 107 -20.33 -9.57 2.05
N GLU A 108 -21.58 -9.19 2.30
CA GLU A 108 -22.70 -9.80 1.57
C GLU A 108 -22.81 -9.40 0.08
N ARG A 109 -21.99 -8.46 -0.42
CA ARG A 109 -22.07 -8.02 -1.85
C ARG A 109 -20.91 -8.41 -2.74
N PHE A 110 -19.77 -8.85 -2.20
CA PHE A 110 -18.56 -9.15 -2.97
C PHE A 110 -18.17 -10.64 -2.92
N THR A 111 -19.13 -11.54 -3.11
CA THR A 111 -18.81 -12.82 -3.76
C THR A 111 -18.93 -12.63 -5.27
N GLN A 112 -17.90 -12.04 -5.88
CA GLN A 112 -17.57 -12.32 -7.27
C GLN A 112 -16.12 -12.79 -7.32
N PRO A 113 -15.83 -13.94 -7.96
CA PRO A 113 -14.53 -14.57 -7.92
C PRO A 113 -13.48 -13.70 -8.60
N GLU A 114 -12.34 -13.52 -7.92
CA GLU A 114 -11.05 -13.12 -8.47
C GLU A 114 -10.87 -13.68 -9.89
N THR A 115 -10.97 -12.81 -10.90
CA THR A 115 -10.60 -13.14 -12.28
C THR A 115 -9.55 -12.16 -12.78
N ASP A 116 -8.57 -11.82 -11.96
CA ASP A 116 -7.40 -11.02 -12.37
C ASP A 116 -6.15 -11.88 -12.56
N SER A 117 -6.34 -13.15 -12.93
CA SER A 117 -5.27 -14.02 -13.47
C SER A 117 -5.23 -14.05 -15.01
N GLN A 118 -6.10 -13.30 -15.71
CA GLN A 118 -6.25 -13.40 -17.16
C GLN A 118 -5.41 -12.43 -18.00
N GLU A 119 -4.78 -11.40 -17.42
CA GLU A 119 -3.98 -10.45 -18.22
C GLU A 119 -2.48 -10.80 -18.34
N MET A 120 -1.96 -11.73 -17.52
CA MET A 120 -0.57 -12.21 -17.66
C MET A 120 -0.39 -13.43 -18.58
N SER A 121 -1.48 -14.03 -19.09
CA SER A 121 -1.40 -15.14 -20.05
C SER A 121 -1.49 -14.70 -21.52
N ALA A 122 -1.69 -13.41 -21.80
CA ALA A 122 -1.83 -12.93 -23.18
C ALA A 122 -0.49 -12.83 -23.95
N THR A 123 0.65 -13.05 -23.29
CA THR A 123 1.99 -13.03 -23.90
C THR A 123 2.63 -14.41 -24.10
N LEU A 124 2.01 -15.49 -23.62
CA LEU A 124 2.43 -16.87 -23.90
C LEU A 124 1.19 -17.64 -24.34
N GLY A 125 1.20 -18.12 -25.59
CA GLY A 125 0.04 -18.64 -26.32
C GLY A 125 -0.89 -19.57 -25.52
N ALA A 126 -2.18 -19.51 -25.89
CA ALA A 126 -3.32 -20.10 -25.21
C ALA A 126 -3.08 -21.50 -24.60
N PRO A 127 -3.63 -21.78 -23.40
CA PRO A 127 -3.48 -23.08 -22.76
C PRO A 127 -4.24 -24.16 -23.54
N LEU A 128 -3.57 -25.30 -23.76
CA LEU A 128 -4.12 -26.47 -24.43
C LEU A 128 -5.31 -27.04 -23.64
N ASN A 129 -6.47 -27.11 -24.30
CA ASN A 129 -7.69 -27.67 -23.75
C ASN A 129 -7.71 -29.20 -23.89
N TRP A 130 -7.69 -29.93 -22.78
CA TRP A 130 -7.64 -31.40 -22.77
C TRP A 130 -8.95 -32.05 -23.25
N SER A 131 -10.06 -31.31 -23.31
CA SER A 131 -11.34 -31.83 -23.82
C SER A 131 -11.40 -31.91 -25.35
N ASP A 132 -10.46 -31.31 -26.08
CA ASP A 132 -10.40 -31.38 -27.55
C ASP A 132 -9.65 -32.64 -28.06
N LEU A 133 -9.00 -33.40 -27.17
CA LEU A 133 -8.27 -34.64 -27.51
C LEU A 133 -9.14 -35.92 -27.41
N SER A 134 -10.38 -35.82 -26.93
CA SER A 134 -11.26 -36.99 -26.76
C SER A 134 -12.08 -37.37 -28.00
N GLU A 135 -11.97 -36.62 -29.11
CA GLU A 135 -12.66 -36.92 -30.37
C GLU A 135 -11.70 -37.26 -31.53
N GLU A 136 -10.69 -38.10 -31.28
CA GLU A 136 -9.86 -38.63 -32.37
C GLU A 136 -10.34 -40.04 -32.81
N PRO A 137 -10.46 -40.34 -34.13
CA PRO A 137 -11.24 -41.47 -34.64
C PRO A 137 -10.54 -42.84 -34.57
N TRP A 138 -9.36 -42.92 -33.96
CA TRP A 138 -8.49 -44.11 -34.00
C TRP A 138 -8.60 -45.03 -32.77
N MET A 139 -9.54 -44.78 -31.86
CA MET A 139 -9.97 -45.74 -30.82
C MET A 139 -11.31 -46.41 -31.20
N ARG A 140 -11.30 -47.16 -32.30
CA ARG A 140 -12.21 -48.29 -32.54
C ARG A 140 -11.41 -49.49 -33.02
#